data_AF-A0A967I700-F1
#
_entry.id   AF-A0A967I700-F1
#
_cell.length_a   1.000
_cell.length_b   1.000
_cell.length_c   1.000
_cell.angle_alpha   90.00
_cell.angle_beta   90.00
_cell.angle_gamma   90.00
#
_symmetry.space_group_name_H-M   'P 1'
#
loop_
_entity.id
_entity.type
_entity.pdbx_description
1 polymer ?
#
loop_
_entity_poly.entity_id
_entity_poly.type
_entity_poly.pdbx_seq_one_letter_code
_entity_poly.pdbx_strand_id
1 'polypeptide(L)' 'MTNSKPGKGWTVEQSAALYGIRDWGAGYFDLNEQGEVTVRAGFPGGEVSVSLMEIVSGIAQRGHA' A
#
# COMPACT_ATOMS: atom_id res chain seq x y z
N MET A 1 25.73 -3.76 -31.16
CA MET A 1 25.12 -3.08 -30.01
C MET A 1 23.73 -3.64 -29.82
N THR A 2 23.54 -4.62 -28.94
CA THR A 2 22.22 -5.22 -28.68
C THR A 2 21.54 -4.40 -27.59
N ASN A 3 20.56 -3.59 -27.98
CA ASN A 3 19.76 -2.79 -27.06
C ASN A 3 18.83 -3.72 -26.26
N SER A 4 19.28 -4.21 -25.11
CA SER A 4 18.42 -4.93 -24.16
C SER A 4 17.44 -3.93 -23.57
N LYS A 5 16.15 -4.06 -23.93
CA LYS A 5 15.07 -3.39 -23.20
C LYS A 5 15.20 -3.78 -21.73
N PRO A 6 15.30 -2.84 -20.77
CA PRO A 6 15.21 -3.21 -19.37
C PRO A 6 13.88 -3.93 -19.18
N GLY A 7 13.95 -5.19 -18.74
CA GLY A 7 12.76 -5.98 -18.45
C GLY A 7 11.88 -5.19 -17.50
N LYS A 8 10.57 -5.12 -17.78
CA LYS A 8 9.60 -4.43 -16.95
C LYS A 8 9.70 -5.03 -15.53
N GLY A 9 10.31 -4.28 -14.61
CA GLY A 9 10.57 -4.74 -13.24
C GLY A 9 9.27 -5.07 -12.50
N TRP A 10 9.40 -5.75 -11.36
CA TRP A 10 8.26 -6.07 -10.50
C TRP A 10 7.49 -4.80 -10.08
N THR A 11 6.18 -4.77 -10.29
CA THR A 11 5.33 -3.60 -9.98
C THR A 11 4.49 -3.80 -8.73
N VAL A 12 3.99 -2.69 -8.17
CA VAL A 12 3.07 -2.71 -7.02
C VAL A 12 1.79 -3.48 -7.36
N GLU A 13 1.28 -3.34 -8.59
CA GLU A 13 0.09 -4.07 -9.05
C GLU A 13 0.33 -5.59 -9.06
N GLN A 14 1.55 -6.03 -9.39
CA GLN A 14 1.90 -7.44 -9.33
C GLN A 14 1.94 -7.94 -7.88
N SER A 15 2.44 -7.13 -6.93
CA SER A 15 2.34 -7.45 -5.50
C SER A 15 0.89 -7.52 -5.02
N ALA A 16 0.06 -6.55 -5.41
CA ALA A 16 -1.35 -6.50 -5.02
C ALA A 16 -2.12 -7.73 -5.53
N ALA A 17 -1.83 -8.17 -6.76
CA ALA A 17 -2.41 -9.38 -7.34
C ALA A 17 -1.87 -10.66 -6.69
N LEU A 18 -0.56 -10.78 -6.49
CA LEU A 18 0.08 -11.96 -5.89
C LEU A 18 -0.44 -12.25 -4.48
N TYR A 19 -0.58 -11.21 -3.66
CA TYR A 19 -1.06 -11.31 -2.28
C TYR A 19 -2.57 -11.12 -2.14
N GLY A 20 -3.30 -10.97 -3.25
CA GLY A 20 -4.76 -10.81 -3.25
C GLY A 20 -5.25 -9.62 -2.43
N ILE A 21 -4.46 -8.55 -2.30
CA ILE A 21 -4.73 -7.43 -1.37
C ILE A 21 -6.13 -6.85 -1.60
N ARG A 22 -6.53 -6.67 -2.86
CA ARG A 22 -7.85 -6.10 -3.19
C ARG A 22 -8.99 -7.11 -3.08
N ASP A 23 -8.69 -8.40 -3.08
CA ASP A 23 -9.68 -9.47 -2.95
C ASP A 23 -10.09 -9.63 -1.48
N TRP A 24 -9.12 -9.80 -0.57
CA TRP A 24 -9.41 -9.90 0.86
C TRP A 24 -9.61 -8.53 1.52
N GLY A 25 -9.03 -7.46 0.95
CA GLY A 25 -9.08 -6.12 1.50
C GLY A 25 -10.45 -5.47 1.39
N ALA A 26 -11.32 -5.94 0.49
CA ALA A 26 -12.73 -5.56 0.38
C ALA A 26 -12.98 -4.03 0.33
N GLY A 27 -12.05 -3.27 -0.27
CA GLY A 27 -12.12 -1.80 -0.34
C GLY A 27 -11.64 -1.07 0.91
N TYR A 28 -11.29 -1.78 1.99
CA TYR A 28 -10.69 -1.20 3.20
C TYR A 28 -9.16 -1.17 3.14
N PHE A 29 -8.55 -2.10 2.41
CA PHE A 29 -7.10 -2.18 2.25
C PHE A 29 -6.67 -2.13 0.78
N ASP A 30 -5.54 -1.48 0.53
CA ASP A 30 -4.93 -1.36 -0.80
C ASP A 30 -3.40 -1.23 -0.69
N LEU A 31 -2.69 -1.05 -1.81
CA LEU A 31 -1.29 -0.62 -1.84
C LEU A 31 -1.18 0.81 -2.40
N ASN A 32 -0.32 1.64 -1.79
CA ASN A 32 0.07 2.95 -2.36
C ASN A 32 1.19 2.79 -3.42
N GLU A 33 1.59 3.89 -4.05
CA GLU A 33 2.65 3.91 -5.08
C GLU A 33 4.02 3.45 -4.56
N GLN A 34 4.24 3.53 -3.25
CA GLN A 34 5.44 3.05 -2.57
C GLN A 34 5.40 1.54 -2.30
N GLY A 35 4.26 0.88 -2.56
CA GLY A 35 4.04 -0.55 -2.30
C GLY A 35 3.71 -0.87 -0.84
N GLU A 36 3.33 0.12 -0.04
CA GLU A 36 2.91 -0.06 1.34
C GLU A 36 1.41 -0.34 1.41
N VAL A 37 1.02 -1.19 2.35
CA VAL A 37 -0.41 -1.45 2.63
C VAL A 37 -1.03 -0.21 3.24
N THR A 38 -2.11 0.28 2.64
CA THR A 38 -2.92 1.37 3.16
C THR A 38 -4.23 0.87 3.72
N VAL A 39 -4.77 1.62 4.69
CA VAL A 39 -6.14 1.48 5.18
C VAL A 39 -6.96 2.68 4.72
N ARG A 40 -8.18 2.42 4.25
CA ARG A 40 -9.18 3.41 3.86
C ARG A 40 -10.25 3.51 4.94
N ALA A 41 -10.45 4.73 5.44
CA ALA A 41 -11.43 5.03 6.46
C ALA A 41 -12.37 6.15 5.99
N GLY A 42 -13.67 5.91 6.11
CA GLY A 42 -14.70 6.90 5.83
C GLY A 42 -14.87 7.87 7.01
N PHE A 43 -14.86 9.16 6.72
CA PHE A 43 -15.16 10.25 7.64
C PHE A 43 -16.31 11.11 7.09
N PRO A 44 -16.98 11.93 7.93
CA PRO A 44 -18.05 12.82 7.47
C PRO A 44 -17.65 13.77 6.31
N GLY A 45 -16.35 14.05 6.16
CA GLY A 45 -15.80 14.89 5.09
C GLY A 45 -15.23 14.14 3.87
N GLY A 46 -15.33 12.81 3.82
CA GLY A 46 -14.79 11.98 2.75
C GLY A 46 -13.99 10.78 3.23
N GLU A 47 -13.37 10.07 2.30
CA GLU A 47 -12.49 8.93 2.60
C GLU A 47 -11.05 9.40 2.76
N VAL A 48 -10.35 8.86 3.76
CA VAL A 48 -8.92 9.06 3.96
C VAL A 48 -8.22 7.70 3.81
N SER A 49 -7.14 7.67 3.06
CA SER A 49 -6.25 6.52 2.91
C SER A 49 -4.91 6.82 3.58
N VAL A 50 -4.45 5.95 4.48
CA VAL A 50 -3.20 6.13 5.23
C VAL A 50 -2.37 4.85 5.20
N SER A 51 -1.05 4.98 5.10
CA SER A 51 -0.13 3.83 5.18
C SER A 51 -0.13 3.20 6.58
N LEU A 52 -0.20 1.87 6.66
CA LEU A 52 -0.05 1.15 7.93
C LEU A 52 1.34 1.38 8.54
N MET A 53 2.37 1.57 7.70
CA MET A 53 3.73 1.85 8.17
C MET A 53 3.81 3.21 8.86
N GLU A 54 3.12 4.23 8.33
CA GLU A 54 3.03 5.55 8.97
C GLU A 54 2.28 5.47 10.31
N ILE A 55 1.21 4.68 10.38
CA ILE A 55 0.46 4.46 11.62
C ILE A 55 1.35 3.82 12.69
N VAL A 56 2.07 2.74 12.34
CA VAL A 56 2.99 2.05 13.26
C VAL A 56 4.11 2.99 13.73
N SER A 57 4.71 3.74 12.80
CA SER A 57 5.73 4.74 13.12
C SER A 57 5.20 5.80 14.11
N GLY A 58 3.99 6.32 13.86
CA GLY A 58 3.36 7.29 14.75
C GLY A 58 3.03 6.72 16.14
N ILE A 59 2.63 5.45 16.23
CA ILE A 59 2.41 4.76 17.52
C ILE A 59 3.73 4.64 18.29
N ALA A 60 4.81 4.20 17.61
CA ALA A 60 6.13 4.07 18.22
C ALA A 60 6.68 5.42 18.72
N GLN A 61 6.51 6.50 17.94
CA GLN A 61 6.92 7.86 18.32
C GLN A 61 6.21 8.38 19.59
N ARG A 62 4.99 7.91 19.86
CA ARG A 62 4.25 8.25 21.09
C ARG A 62 4.59 7.36 22.29
N GLY A 63 5.53 6.42 22.13
CA GLY A 63 5.98 5.52 23.20
C GLY A 63 5.07 4.32 23.45
N HIS A 64 4.31 3.87 22.44
CA HIS A 64 3.35 2.77 22.54
C HIS A 64 3.74 1.53 21.72
N ALA A 65 5.04 1.20 21.64
CA ALA A 65 5.56 0.03 20.93
C ALA A 65 5.62 -1.23 21.80
#